data_AF-A0A1W9V7I2-F1
#
_entry.id   AF-A0A1W9V7I2-F1
#
_cell.length_a   1.000
_cell.length_b   1.000
_cell.length_c   1.000
_cell.angle_alpha   90.00
_cell.angle_beta   90.00
_cell.angle_gamma   90.00
#
_symmetry.space_group_name_H-M   'P 1'
#
loop_
_entity.id
_entity.type
_entity.pdbx_description
1 polymer ?
#
loop_
_entity_poly.entity_id
_entity_poly.type
_entity_poly.pdbx_seq_one_letter_code
_entity_poly.pdbx_strand_id
1 'polypeptide(L)'
;MIKFGGDALLGMFTDPDSAVQAVQAAMKMQAAMSDFTKTQTSQGVFSLQMKIGLRWGRFFAAQLGSTQTMEYALFGSDVNAAAATESAAVAGQILLNQEMAGSIDVPFKATPLKDNAQYLIVEQISPAPPLSHPPVSPRFPSDPTPENLLHAVELLDVLAPYLPAGLLNRAAADPHAASLEGEHRLVSVLFANVRGLDDITDQLGPGQEDRIVATLNRYFTAMAEAIHRFGGVVNKIDLYDHGNKLLAFFGAPLAHEDDAERAVRAALAMQEAFEQLSQSLPAEAGLPDLQLSQQTGITYGYVFAGYVGTSWRREYTVMGDEVNLSARLMS
;
A
#
# COMPACT_ATOMS: atom_id res chain seq x y z
N MET A 1 7.43 -7.32 -4.34
CA MET A 1 6.41 -7.03 -3.31
C MET A 1 6.51 -5.56 -2.95
N ILE A 2 5.43 -4.80 -3.15
CA ILE A 2 5.42 -3.34 -3.07
C ILE A 2 4.91 -2.87 -1.70
N LYS A 3 3.78 -3.40 -1.21
CA LYS A 3 3.17 -3.00 0.07
C LYS A 3 2.45 -4.15 0.78
N PHE A 4 2.28 -4.01 2.10
CA PHE A 4 1.34 -4.79 2.91
C PHE A 4 0.13 -3.93 3.27
N GLY A 5 -1.08 -4.30 2.89
CA GLY A 5 -2.33 -3.77 3.46
C GLY A 5 -2.77 -4.67 4.61
N GLY A 6 -3.53 -4.18 5.59
CA GLY A 6 -3.90 -4.93 6.82
C GLY A 6 -4.13 -6.45 6.63
N ASP A 7 -4.90 -6.83 5.61
CA ASP A 7 -5.20 -8.20 5.21
C ASP A 7 -4.79 -8.54 3.76
N ALA A 8 -4.05 -7.65 3.09
CA ALA A 8 -3.72 -7.74 1.68
C ALA A 8 -2.22 -7.52 1.41
N LEU A 9 -1.76 -7.94 0.24
CA LEU A 9 -0.40 -7.66 -0.22
C LEU A 9 -0.45 -7.21 -1.68
N LEU A 10 0.39 -6.25 -2.02
CA LEU A 10 0.51 -5.75 -3.40
C LEU A 10 1.82 -6.23 -4.02
N GLY A 11 1.69 -6.98 -5.12
CA GLY A 11 2.79 -7.41 -5.97
C GLY A 11 2.80 -6.64 -7.29
N MET A 12 3.99 -6.42 -7.85
CA MET A 12 4.18 -5.82 -9.16
C MET A 12 5.24 -6.62 -9.91
N PHE A 13 5.00 -6.85 -11.19
CA PHE A 13 5.88 -7.56 -12.11
C PHE A 13 6.06 -6.69 -13.34
N THR A 14 7.31 -6.38 -13.71
CA THR A 14 7.63 -5.45 -14.82
C THR A 14 8.53 -6.08 -15.89
N ASP A 15 8.93 -7.34 -15.71
CA ASP A 15 9.74 -8.07 -16.67
C ASP A 15 8.93 -8.43 -17.93
N PRO A 16 9.58 -8.76 -19.06
CA PRO A 16 8.88 -9.16 -20.29
C PRO A 16 7.87 -10.30 -20.08
N ASP A 17 8.20 -11.31 -19.27
CA ASP A 17 7.34 -12.46 -18.98
C ASP A 17 6.42 -12.23 -17.76
N SER A 18 6.20 -10.97 -17.37
CA SER A 18 5.54 -10.58 -16.11
C SER A 18 4.15 -11.19 -15.94
N ALA A 19 3.36 -11.35 -17.01
CA ALA A 19 2.03 -11.96 -16.92
C ALA A 19 2.10 -13.41 -16.45
N VAL A 20 2.99 -14.20 -17.06
CA VAL A 20 3.20 -15.61 -16.72
C VAL A 20 3.73 -15.75 -15.29
N GLN A 21 4.72 -14.92 -14.92
CA GLN A 21 5.29 -14.93 -13.58
C GLN A 21 4.26 -14.56 -12.50
N ALA A 22 3.41 -13.56 -12.75
CA ALA A 22 2.37 -13.13 -11.84
C ALA A 22 1.33 -14.25 -11.59
N VAL A 23 0.85 -14.91 -12.65
CA VAL A 23 -0.10 -16.03 -12.52
C VAL A 23 0.53 -17.20 -11.77
N GLN A 24 1.80 -17.52 -12.03
CA GLN A 24 2.50 -18.59 -11.32
C GLN A 24 2.74 -18.28 -9.86
N ALA A 25 3.12 -17.03 -9.54
CA ALA A 25 3.23 -16.59 -8.16
C ALA A 25 1.89 -16.73 -7.45
N ALA A 26 0.79 -16.29 -8.08
CA ALA A 26 -0.56 -16.45 -7.54
C ALA A 26 -0.94 -17.91 -7.31
N MET A 27 -0.67 -18.81 -8.26
CA MET A 27 -0.93 -20.25 -8.09
C MET A 27 -0.11 -20.87 -6.96
N LYS A 28 1.18 -20.50 -6.83
CA LYS A 28 2.03 -20.98 -5.73
C LYS A 28 1.54 -20.46 -4.38
N MET A 29 1.10 -19.21 -4.32
CA MET A 29 0.52 -18.62 -3.11
C MET A 29 -0.79 -19.32 -2.72
N GLN A 30 -1.69 -19.58 -3.67
CA GLN A 30 -2.91 -20.36 -3.39
C GLN A 30 -2.59 -21.79 -2.92
N ALA A 31 -1.60 -22.46 -3.53
CA ALA A 31 -1.17 -23.78 -3.10
C ALA A 31 -0.62 -23.76 -1.66
N ALA A 32 0.19 -22.75 -1.32
CA ALA A 32 0.73 -22.57 0.02
C ALA A 32 -0.35 -22.34 1.10
N MET A 33 -1.54 -21.84 0.73
CA MET A 33 -2.65 -21.69 1.67
C MET A 33 -3.13 -23.02 2.27
N SER A 34 -2.81 -24.16 1.65
CA SER A 34 -3.10 -25.48 2.22
C SER A 34 -2.46 -25.69 3.61
N ASP A 35 -1.28 -25.09 3.84
CA ASP A 35 -0.55 -25.14 5.12
C ASP A 35 -1.26 -24.35 6.23
N PHE A 36 -2.19 -23.45 5.87
CA PHE A 36 -2.86 -22.52 6.80
C PHE A 36 -4.35 -22.85 7.03
N THR A 37 -4.81 -24.00 6.54
CA THR A 37 -6.20 -24.47 6.68
C THR A 37 -6.59 -24.81 8.12
N LYS A 38 -5.61 -25.05 9.00
CA LYS A 38 -5.80 -25.33 10.43
C LYS A 38 -4.80 -24.54 11.28
N THR A 39 -4.97 -23.23 11.29
CA THR A 39 -4.14 -22.34 12.10
C THR A 39 -4.64 -22.34 13.55
N GLN A 40 -3.85 -22.92 14.46
CA GLN A 40 -4.16 -22.94 15.90
C GLN A 40 -3.79 -21.60 16.54
N THR A 41 -4.72 -21.04 17.31
CA THR A 41 -4.51 -19.82 18.09
C THR A 41 -5.01 -20.00 19.53
N SER A 42 -4.76 -19.00 20.38
CA SER A 42 -5.34 -18.93 21.74
C SER A 42 -6.87 -18.83 21.74
N GLN A 43 -7.48 -18.39 20.63
CA GLN A 43 -8.93 -18.22 20.47
C GLN A 43 -9.59 -19.38 19.70
N GLY A 44 -8.83 -20.42 19.34
CA GLY A 44 -9.33 -21.59 18.61
C GLY A 44 -8.61 -21.83 17.29
N VAL A 45 -9.18 -22.72 16.47
CA VAL A 45 -8.66 -23.09 15.16
C VAL A 45 -9.36 -22.27 14.08
N PHE A 46 -8.57 -21.59 13.27
CA PHE A 46 -9.06 -20.81 12.13
C PHE A 46 -8.54 -21.41 10.83
N SER A 47 -9.38 -21.37 9.79
CA SER A 47 -8.94 -21.70 8.43
C SER A 47 -8.67 -20.40 7.70
N LEU A 48 -7.41 -20.18 7.28
CA LEU A 48 -7.06 -19.03 6.46
C LEU A 48 -7.29 -19.37 5.00
N GLN A 49 -7.78 -18.40 4.24
CA GLN A 49 -8.01 -18.50 2.82
C GLN A 49 -7.51 -17.23 2.15
N MET A 50 -7.18 -17.33 0.87
CA MET A 50 -6.71 -16.21 0.06
C MET A 50 -7.57 -16.10 -1.19
N LYS A 51 -7.79 -14.87 -1.64
CA LYS A 51 -8.30 -14.56 -2.98
C LYS A 51 -7.27 -13.64 -3.64
N ILE A 52 -7.13 -13.74 -4.96
CA ILE A 52 -6.10 -13.01 -5.69
C ILE A 52 -6.72 -12.36 -6.92
N GLY A 53 -6.52 -11.06 -7.08
CA GLY A 53 -6.80 -10.34 -8.31
C GLY A 53 -5.51 -9.96 -9.02
N LEU A 54 -5.42 -10.26 -10.31
CA LEU A 54 -4.31 -9.89 -11.17
C LEU A 54 -4.80 -8.93 -12.24
N ARG A 55 -4.03 -7.88 -12.49
CA ARG A 55 -4.35 -6.89 -13.51
C ARG A 55 -3.13 -6.65 -14.38
N TRP A 56 -3.32 -6.78 -15.70
CA TRP A 56 -2.38 -6.28 -16.69
C TRP A 56 -2.81 -4.91 -17.16
N GLY A 57 -1.89 -3.95 -17.17
CA GLY A 57 -2.22 -2.59 -17.51
C GLY A 57 -1.09 -1.60 -17.25
N ARG A 58 -1.42 -0.32 -17.34
CA ARG A 58 -0.49 0.79 -17.17
C ARG A 58 -0.60 1.35 -15.77
N PHE A 59 0.52 1.72 -15.19
CA PHE A 59 0.56 2.38 -13.90
C PHE A 59 1.55 3.54 -13.93
N PHE A 60 1.33 4.47 -13.03
CA PHE A 60 2.27 5.54 -12.72
C PHE A 60 2.85 5.30 -11.34
N ALA A 61 4.17 5.22 -11.23
CA ALA A 61 4.85 5.08 -9.95
C ALA A 61 5.52 6.41 -9.58
N ALA A 62 5.25 6.89 -8.37
CA ALA A 62 5.78 8.16 -7.88
C ALA A 62 6.33 8.05 -6.47
N GLN A 63 7.39 8.81 -6.21
CA GLN A 63 7.83 9.12 -4.85
C GLN A 63 7.21 10.46 -4.47
N LEU A 64 6.31 10.46 -3.51
CA LEU A 64 5.57 11.62 -3.05
C LEU A 64 6.01 11.97 -1.64
N GLY A 65 6.19 13.25 -1.35
CA GLY A 65 6.49 13.72 -0.01
C GLY A 65 7.34 14.97 0.06
N SER A 66 7.86 15.14 1.26
CA SER A 66 8.82 16.15 1.66
C SER A 66 10.07 15.47 2.22
N THR A 67 11.05 16.28 2.64
CA THR A 67 12.25 15.77 3.32
C THR A 67 11.96 15.09 4.67
N GLN A 68 10.75 15.23 5.22
CA GLN A 68 10.38 14.62 6.50
C GLN A 68 9.56 13.34 6.34
N THR A 69 8.81 13.21 5.24
CA THR A 69 7.94 12.07 5.00
C THR A 69 7.83 11.85 3.51
N MET A 70 8.24 10.67 3.06
CA MET A 70 8.17 10.22 1.68
C MET A 70 7.38 8.92 1.61
N GLU A 71 6.68 8.73 0.49
CA GLU A 71 5.90 7.55 0.21
C GLU A 71 6.08 7.16 -1.25
N TYR A 72 6.28 5.86 -1.49
CA TYR A 72 6.29 5.30 -2.85
C TYR A 72 4.89 4.80 -3.18
N ALA A 73 4.20 5.42 -4.13
CA ALA A 73 2.82 5.10 -4.46
C ALA A 73 2.64 4.76 -5.95
N LEU A 74 1.67 3.88 -6.21
CA LEU A 74 1.25 3.47 -7.54
C LEU A 74 -0.12 4.09 -7.82
N PHE A 75 -0.28 4.66 -9.00
CA PHE A 75 -1.49 5.37 -9.44
C PHE A 75 -1.92 4.90 -10.83
N GLY A 76 -3.17 5.18 -11.16
CA GLY A 76 -3.78 4.89 -12.46
C GLY A 76 -4.98 3.95 -12.35
N SER A 77 -5.87 4.02 -13.33
CA SER A 77 -7.10 3.23 -13.35
C SER A 77 -6.85 1.72 -13.31
N ASP A 78 -5.78 1.22 -13.94
CA ASP A 78 -5.42 -0.20 -13.85
C ASP A 78 -4.93 -0.60 -12.45
N VAL A 79 -4.31 0.30 -11.70
CA VAL A 79 -3.90 0.02 -10.31
C VAL A 79 -5.13 -0.18 -9.43
N ASN A 80 -6.13 0.70 -9.54
CA ASN A 80 -7.40 0.57 -8.82
C ASN A 80 -8.21 -0.64 -9.30
N ALA A 81 -8.18 -0.93 -10.60
CA ALA A 81 -8.81 -2.11 -11.18
C ALA A 81 -8.20 -3.43 -10.65
N ALA A 82 -6.95 -3.43 -10.18
CA ALA A 82 -6.37 -4.59 -9.50
C ALA A 82 -7.10 -4.90 -8.18
N ALA A 83 -7.40 -3.88 -7.36
CA ALA A 83 -8.24 -4.06 -6.16
C ALA A 83 -9.66 -4.51 -6.51
N ALA A 84 -10.27 -3.92 -7.54
CA ALA A 84 -11.60 -4.34 -7.99
C ALA A 84 -11.62 -5.81 -8.45
N THR A 85 -10.57 -6.25 -9.15
CA THR A 85 -10.39 -7.64 -9.59
C THR A 85 -10.26 -8.59 -8.39
N GLU A 86 -9.49 -8.20 -7.38
CA GLU A 86 -9.36 -8.96 -6.13
C GLU A 86 -10.69 -8.99 -5.35
N SER A 87 -11.42 -7.88 -5.33
CA SER A 87 -12.70 -7.76 -4.63
C SER A 87 -13.79 -8.63 -5.24
N ALA A 88 -13.77 -8.81 -6.57
CA ALA A 88 -14.67 -9.71 -7.29
C ALA A 88 -14.36 -11.20 -7.10
N ALA A 89 -13.16 -11.54 -6.62
CA ALA A 89 -12.77 -12.92 -6.38
C ALA A 89 -13.37 -13.45 -5.07
N VAL A 90 -13.65 -14.75 -5.02
CA VAL A 90 -13.92 -15.44 -3.75
C VAL A 90 -12.71 -16.24 -3.28
N ALA A 91 -12.75 -16.70 -2.03
CA ALA A 91 -11.70 -17.52 -1.45
C ALA A 91 -11.31 -18.71 -2.35
N GLY A 92 -10.01 -18.89 -2.55
CA GLY A 92 -9.42 -19.90 -3.43
C GLY A 92 -9.36 -19.52 -4.90
N GLN A 93 -9.95 -18.39 -5.33
CA GLN A 93 -9.89 -17.95 -6.72
C GLN A 93 -8.68 -17.06 -7.01
N ILE A 94 -8.27 -17.12 -8.27
CA ILE A 94 -7.36 -16.17 -8.91
C ILE A 94 -8.11 -15.61 -10.10
N LEU A 95 -8.37 -14.30 -10.10
CA LEU A 95 -9.02 -13.60 -11.20
C LEU A 95 -8.01 -12.78 -12.00
N LEU A 96 -8.23 -12.68 -13.31
CA LEU A 96 -7.51 -11.74 -14.18
C LEU A 96 -8.43 -11.12 -15.23
N ASN A 97 -8.01 -10.00 -15.83
CA ASN A 97 -8.70 -9.37 -16.96
C ASN A 97 -8.37 -10.07 -18.29
N GLN A 98 -9.24 -9.88 -19.28
CA GLN A 98 -9.08 -10.40 -20.64
C GLN A 98 -7.74 -10.00 -21.28
N GLU A 99 -7.27 -8.77 -21.04
CA GLU A 99 -6.01 -8.27 -21.59
C GLU A 99 -4.81 -9.05 -21.05
N MET A 100 -4.82 -9.41 -19.76
CA MET A 100 -3.78 -10.26 -19.17
C MET A 100 -3.83 -11.69 -19.74
N ALA A 101 -5.02 -12.25 -19.97
CA ALA A 101 -5.11 -13.56 -20.61
C ALA A 101 -4.52 -13.55 -22.03
N GLY A 102 -4.72 -12.45 -22.77
CA GLY A 102 -4.16 -12.27 -24.11
C GLY A 102 -2.64 -12.08 -24.13
N SER A 103 -2.01 -11.70 -23.02
CA SER A 103 -0.55 -11.55 -22.91
C SER A 103 0.18 -12.81 -22.43
N ILE A 104 -0.54 -13.87 -22.06
CA ILE A 104 0.04 -15.16 -21.66
C ILE A 104 0.34 -15.99 -22.92
N ASP A 105 1.61 -16.29 -23.13
CA ASP A 105 2.13 -17.03 -24.29
C ASP A 105 2.40 -18.52 -24.04
N VAL A 106 2.13 -19.00 -22.83
CA VAL A 106 2.23 -20.40 -22.41
C VAL A 106 0.84 -21.07 -22.35
N PRO A 107 0.75 -22.41 -22.40
CA PRO A 107 -0.54 -23.09 -22.23
C PRO A 107 -1.19 -22.69 -20.90
N PHE A 108 -2.42 -22.21 -21.00
CA PHE A 108 -3.16 -21.59 -19.91
C PHE A 108 -4.64 -21.94 -20.05
N LYS A 109 -5.31 -22.20 -18.92
CA LYS A 109 -6.73 -22.48 -18.85
C LYS A 109 -7.41 -21.52 -17.87
N ALA A 110 -8.40 -20.80 -18.38
CA ALA A 110 -9.28 -19.99 -17.57
C ALA A 110 -10.71 -20.01 -18.10
N THR A 111 -11.66 -19.72 -17.22
CA THR A 111 -13.09 -19.69 -17.54
C THR A 111 -13.69 -18.34 -17.16
N PRO A 112 -14.68 -17.81 -17.91
CA PRO A 112 -15.34 -16.57 -17.54
C PRO A 112 -16.03 -16.64 -16.18
N LEU A 113 -15.88 -15.60 -15.37
CA LEU A 113 -16.63 -15.47 -14.13
C LEU A 113 -18.12 -15.29 -14.46
N LYS A 114 -18.96 -16.12 -13.83
CA LYS A 114 -20.39 -16.28 -14.18
C LYS A 114 -21.18 -14.96 -14.22
N ASP A 115 -20.95 -14.08 -13.25
CA ASP A 115 -21.72 -12.84 -13.09
C ASP A 115 -20.97 -11.61 -13.61
N ASN A 116 -19.74 -11.78 -14.12
CA ASN A 116 -18.95 -10.71 -14.71
C ASN A 116 -17.89 -11.25 -15.68
N ALA A 117 -18.26 -11.39 -16.96
CA ALA A 117 -17.42 -11.97 -18.00
C ALA A 117 -16.15 -11.15 -18.35
N GLN A 118 -16.00 -9.94 -17.77
CA GLN A 118 -14.76 -9.16 -17.90
C GLN A 118 -13.59 -9.82 -17.15
N TYR A 119 -13.90 -10.67 -16.16
CA TYR A 119 -12.94 -11.42 -15.38
C TYR A 119 -12.92 -12.89 -15.80
N LEU A 120 -11.73 -13.47 -15.76
CA LEU A 120 -11.47 -14.87 -16.00
C LEU A 120 -10.92 -15.52 -14.72
N ILE A 121 -11.47 -16.67 -14.35
CA ILE A 121 -10.97 -17.51 -13.27
C ILE A 121 -9.83 -18.35 -13.81
N VAL A 122 -8.64 -18.19 -13.26
CA VAL A 122 -7.49 -19.03 -13.60
C VAL A 122 -7.67 -20.42 -12.99
N GLU A 123 -7.64 -21.45 -13.82
CA GLU A 123 -7.71 -22.85 -13.39
C GLU A 123 -6.33 -23.52 -13.44
N GLN A 124 -5.56 -23.21 -14.47
CA GLN A 124 -4.25 -23.82 -14.68
C GLN A 124 -3.36 -22.94 -15.57
N ILE A 125 -2.07 -22.95 -15.29
CA ILE A 125 -1.03 -22.47 -16.22
C ILE A 125 0.08 -23.51 -16.28
N SER A 126 0.65 -23.73 -17.46
CA SER A 126 1.87 -24.50 -17.59
C SER A 126 3.01 -23.78 -16.84
N PRO A 127 3.87 -24.52 -16.12
CA PRO A 127 5.03 -23.93 -15.47
C PRO A 127 6.00 -23.38 -16.53
N ALA A 128 6.46 -22.15 -16.30
CA ALA A 128 7.52 -21.51 -17.05
C ALA A 128 8.88 -22.07 -16.58
N PRO A 129 9.95 -21.93 -17.37
CA PRO A 129 11.29 -22.18 -16.89
C PRO A 129 11.55 -21.43 -15.56
N PRO A 130 12.39 -22.00 -14.67
CA PRO A 130 12.66 -21.40 -13.36
C PRO A 130 13.20 -19.98 -13.52
N LEU A 131 12.72 -19.08 -12.64
CA LEU A 131 13.15 -17.69 -12.59
C LEU A 131 14.68 -17.61 -12.48
N SER A 132 15.29 -16.76 -13.32
CA SER A 132 16.73 -16.66 -13.48
C SER A 132 17.43 -16.37 -12.16
N HIS A 133 16.99 -15.36 -11.38
CA HIS A 133 17.35 -15.12 -9.98
C HIS A 133 16.39 -14.09 -9.36
N PRO A 134 15.99 -14.21 -8.08
CA PRO A 134 15.36 -13.09 -7.37
C PRO A 134 16.39 -11.95 -7.21
N PRO A 135 15.96 -10.67 -7.24
CA PRO A 135 16.86 -9.56 -6.95
C PRO A 135 17.44 -9.73 -5.54
N VAL A 136 18.77 -9.67 -5.43
CA VAL A 136 19.47 -9.71 -4.14
C VAL A 136 19.15 -8.40 -3.42
N SER A 137 18.54 -8.46 -2.24
CA SER A 137 18.36 -7.27 -1.40
C SER A 137 19.73 -6.64 -1.15
N PRO A 138 19.90 -5.33 -1.38
CA PRO A 138 21.16 -4.67 -1.08
C PRO A 138 21.52 -4.93 0.38
N ARG A 139 22.69 -5.53 0.59
CA ARG A 139 23.21 -5.73 1.94
C ARG A 139 24.09 -4.54 2.26
N PHE A 140 23.89 -3.94 3.43
CA PHE A 140 24.89 -3.01 3.97
C PHE A 140 26.26 -3.70 3.91
N PRO A 141 27.32 -2.98 3.51
CA PRO A 141 28.66 -3.54 3.51
C PRO A 141 28.95 -4.14 4.89
N SER A 142 29.35 -5.41 4.93
CA SER A 142 29.59 -6.11 6.20
C SER A 142 30.88 -5.66 6.89
N ASP A 143 31.77 -4.98 6.16
CA ASP A 143 33.04 -4.47 6.67
C ASP A 143 32.90 -3.01 7.12
N PRO A 144 33.08 -2.68 8.41
CA PRO A 144 32.86 -1.35 8.96
C PRO A 144 34.05 -0.40 8.68
N THR A 145 34.45 -0.26 7.42
CA THR A 145 35.41 0.77 7.01
C THR A 145 34.79 2.17 7.14
N PRO A 146 35.58 3.24 7.34
CA PRO A 146 35.05 4.60 7.39
C PRO A 146 34.20 4.98 6.17
N GLU A 147 34.60 4.53 4.98
CA GLU A 147 33.86 4.75 3.73
C GLU A 147 32.50 4.04 3.73
N ASN A 148 32.48 2.76 4.14
CA ASN A 148 31.23 1.99 4.22
C ASN A 148 30.28 2.55 5.30
N LEU A 149 30.81 3.06 6.41
CA LEU A 149 30.02 3.73 7.45
C LEU A 149 29.41 5.04 6.93
N LEU A 150 30.18 5.85 6.21
CA LEU A 150 29.67 7.08 5.60
C LEU A 150 28.58 6.78 4.57
N HIS A 151 28.82 5.80 3.70
CA HIS A 151 27.83 5.34 2.72
C HIS A 151 26.54 4.82 3.39
N ALA A 152 26.66 4.09 4.51
CA ALA A 152 25.51 3.64 5.27
C ALA A 152 24.70 4.81 5.86
N VAL A 153 25.36 5.86 6.34
CA VAL A 153 24.70 7.08 6.85
C VAL A 153 23.98 7.82 5.72
N GLU A 154 24.61 7.99 4.56
CA GLU A 154 23.99 8.59 3.38
C GLU A 154 22.75 7.82 2.93
N LEU A 155 22.83 6.48 2.91
CA LEU A 155 21.68 5.63 2.58
C LEU A 155 20.57 5.74 3.63
N LEU A 156 20.91 5.81 4.91
CA LEU A 156 19.93 6.00 5.98
C LEU A 156 19.22 7.35 5.87
N ASP A 157 19.92 8.43 5.51
CA ASP A 157 19.33 9.76 5.31
C ASP A 157 18.31 9.75 4.15
N VAL A 158 18.63 9.07 3.05
CA VAL A 158 17.71 8.88 1.91
C VAL A 158 16.48 8.04 2.27
N LEU A 159 16.65 7.04 3.13
CA LEU A 159 15.57 6.10 3.50
C LEU A 159 14.73 6.58 4.69
N ALA A 160 15.26 7.44 5.56
CA ALA A 160 14.59 7.89 6.77
C ALA A 160 13.19 8.50 6.53
N PRO A 161 12.96 9.30 5.47
CA PRO A 161 11.63 9.85 5.20
C PRO A 161 10.57 8.79 4.87
N TYR A 162 10.98 7.58 4.44
CA TYR A 162 10.06 6.46 4.17
C TYR A 162 9.68 5.67 5.43
N LEU A 163 10.31 5.96 6.56
CA LEU A 163 10.01 5.29 7.83
C LEU A 163 8.96 6.11 8.60
N PRO A 164 7.97 5.45 9.23
CA PRO A 164 7.06 6.11 10.16
C PRO A 164 7.84 6.95 11.19
N ALA A 165 7.41 8.19 11.40
CA ALA A 165 8.08 9.10 12.32
C ALA A 165 8.22 8.48 13.73
N GLY A 166 9.41 8.62 14.32
CA GLY A 166 9.75 8.02 15.61
C GLY A 166 10.23 6.56 15.55
N LEU A 167 10.03 5.85 14.43
CA LEU A 167 10.50 4.46 14.30
C LEU A 167 12.03 4.36 14.31
N LEU A 168 12.72 5.28 13.62
CA LEU A 168 14.19 5.32 13.62
C LEU A 168 14.74 5.56 15.02
N ASN A 169 14.16 6.49 15.78
CA ASN A 169 14.55 6.76 17.17
C ASN A 169 14.31 5.54 18.07
N ARG A 170 13.18 4.84 17.87
CA ARG A 170 12.86 3.61 18.61
C ARG A 170 13.84 2.48 18.28
N ALA A 171 14.21 2.33 17.00
CA ALA A 171 15.22 1.36 16.57
C ALA A 171 16.62 1.71 17.06
N ALA A 172 16.97 3.00 17.14
CA ALA A 172 18.26 3.45 17.66
C ALA A 172 18.40 3.27 19.17
N ALA A 173 17.29 3.39 19.92
CA ALA A 173 17.27 3.17 21.36
C ALA A 173 17.55 1.70 21.75
N ASP A 174 17.15 0.75 20.90
CA ASP A 174 17.48 -0.66 21.06
C ASP A 174 17.72 -1.36 19.70
N PRO A 175 18.95 -1.27 19.17
CA PRO A 175 19.31 -1.87 17.87
C PRO A 175 19.27 -3.41 17.88
N HIS A 176 19.33 -4.03 19.06
CA HIS A 176 19.34 -5.48 19.24
C HIS A 176 17.95 -6.06 19.54
N ALA A 177 16.97 -5.23 19.95
CA ALA A 177 15.55 -5.56 19.91
C ALA A 177 14.99 -5.59 18.47
N ALA A 178 15.75 -6.19 17.53
CA ALA A 178 15.39 -6.35 16.12
C ALA A 178 14.07 -7.10 15.89
N SER A 179 13.43 -7.60 16.95
CA SER A 179 11.98 -7.75 17.06
C SER A 179 11.39 -6.58 17.86
N LEU A 180 10.91 -5.53 17.18
CA LEU A 180 9.74 -4.84 17.72
C LEU A 180 8.61 -5.87 17.63
N GLU A 181 8.55 -6.73 18.66
CA GLU A 181 7.45 -7.65 18.87
C GLU A 181 6.17 -6.81 18.82
N GLY A 182 5.20 -7.27 18.07
CA GLY A 182 3.98 -6.49 17.92
C GLY A 182 3.28 -6.34 19.27
N GLU A 183 2.83 -5.14 19.55
CA GLU A 183 2.22 -4.76 20.82
C GLU A 183 0.74 -4.43 20.61
N HIS A 184 -0.10 -4.75 21.59
CA HIS A 184 -1.47 -4.23 21.61
C HIS A 184 -1.47 -2.85 22.24
N ARG A 185 -1.87 -1.85 21.47
CA ARG A 185 -1.86 -0.46 21.91
C ARG A 185 -3.10 0.28 21.48
N LEU A 186 -3.46 1.28 22.27
CA LEU A 186 -4.59 2.15 22.02
C LEU A 186 -4.18 3.20 20.99
N VAL A 187 -4.85 3.21 19.84
CA VAL A 187 -4.47 4.00 18.65
C VAL A 187 -5.70 4.63 18.05
N SER A 188 -5.57 5.87 17.58
CA SER A 188 -6.55 6.46 16.68
C SER A 188 -6.15 6.17 15.24
N VAL A 189 -7.04 5.51 14.49
CA VAL A 189 -6.79 5.14 13.09
C VAL A 189 -7.59 6.07 12.20
N LEU A 190 -6.90 6.83 11.35
CA LEU A 190 -7.49 7.72 10.37
C LEU A 190 -7.30 7.14 8.97
N PHE A 191 -8.40 6.98 8.27
CA PHE A 191 -8.44 6.62 6.87
C PHE A 191 -9.08 7.77 6.09
N ALA A 192 -8.47 8.15 4.96
CA ALA A 192 -9.10 9.07 4.01
C ALA A 192 -9.19 8.43 2.62
N ASN A 193 -10.40 8.33 2.08
CA ASN A 193 -10.64 7.93 0.70
C ASN A 193 -10.72 9.18 -0.18
N VAL A 194 -9.94 9.22 -1.25
CA VAL A 194 -9.82 10.35 -2.16
C VAL A 194 -10.14 9.88 -3.57
N ARG A 195 -11.14 10.53 -4.20
CA ARG A 195 -11.52 10.27 -5.59
C ARG A 195 -10.99 11.36 -6.50
N GLY A 196 -10.57 10.97 -7.70
CA GLY A 196 -10.08 11.85 -8.75
C GLY A 196 -8.56 12.02 -8.81
N LEU A 197 -7.78 11.41 -7.90
CA LEU A 197 -6.31 11.46 -8.01
C LEU A 197 -5.78 10.61 -9.17
N ASP A 198 -6.45 9.50 -9.48
CA ASP A 198 -6.16 8.63 -10.63
C ASP A 198 -6.53 9.28 -11.96
N ASP A 199 -7.56 10.13 -11.99
CA ASP A 199 -7.89 10.93 -13.17
C ASP A 199 -6.73 11.85 -13.59
N ILE A 200 -5.88 12.28 -12.65
CA ILE A 200 -4.69 13.10 -12.95
C ILE A 200 -3.73 12.33 -13.84
N THR A 201 -3.44 11.06 -13.53
CA THR A 201 -2.53 10.23 -14.33
C THR A 201 -3.13 9.88 -15.68
N ASP A 202 -4.44 9.63 -15.73
CA ASP A 202 -5.13 9.20 -16.94
C ASP A 202 -5.32 10.35 -17.93
N GLN A 203 -5.60 11.57 -17.45
CA GLN A 203 -5.79 12.75 -18.29
C GLN A 203 -4.48 13.38 -18.78
N LEU A 204 -3.44 13.46 -17.93
CA LEU A 204 -2.15 14.03 -18.33
C LEU A 204 -1.35 13.08 -19.23
N GLY A 205 -1.43 11.76 -18.96
CA GLY A 205 -0.79 10.73 -19.78
C GLY A 205 0.74 10.81 -19.86
N PRO A 206 1.36 10.02 -20.77
CA PRO A 206 2.82 10.01 -20.97
C PRO A 206 3.39 11.34 -21.44
N GLY A 207 4.60 11.65 -21.02
CA GLY A 207 5.31 12.89 -21.37
C GLY A 207 4.98 14.08 -20.48
N GLN A 208 4.15 13.89 -19.45
CA GLN A 208 3.77 14.89 -18.44
C GLN A 208 4.12 14.42 -17.03
N GLU A 209 5.09 13.53 -16.89
CA GLU A 209 5.45 12.87 -15.62
C GLU A 209 5.76 13.88 -14.52
N ASP A 210 6.53 14.93 -14.82
CA ASP A 210 6.87 15.98 -13.86
C ASP A 210 5.62 16.71 -13.33
N ARG A 211 4.65 16.96 -14.20
CA ARG A 211 3.38 17.61 -13.83
C ARG A 211 2.49 16.68 -13.01
N ILE A 212 2.44 15.40 -13.36
CA ILE A 212 1.73 14.39 -12.58
C ILE A 212 2.33 14.31 -11.17
N VAL A 213 3.65 14.14 -11.04
CA VAL A 213 4.34 14.11 -9.74
C VAL A 213 4.08 15.38 -8.95
N ALA A 214 4.24 16.55 -9.56
CA ALA A 214 4.01 17.83 -8.88
C ALA A 214 2.58 17.94 -8.33
N THR A 215 1.58 17.53 -9.12
CA THR A 215 0.16 17.61 -8.73
C THR A 215 -0.17 16.63 -7.61
N LEU A 216 0.25 15.36 -7.74
CA LEU A 216 0.05 14.35 -6.69
C LEU A 216 0.80 14.70 -5.41
N ASN A 217 2.02 15.22 -5.55
CA ASN A 217 2.83 15.62 -4.40
C ASN A 217 2.24 16.82 -3.67
N ARG A 218 1.61 17.75 -4.39
CA ARG A 218 0.91 18.90 -3.82
C ARG A 218 -0.23 18.46 -2.90
N TYR A 219 -1.04 17.49 -3.32
CA TYR A 219 -2.07 16.87 -2.49
C TYR A 219 -1.45 16.16 -1.27
N PHE A 220 -0.49 15.25 -1.51
CA PHE A 220 0.10 14.44 -0.45
C PHE A 220 0.74 15.28 0.64
N THR A 221 1.51 16.30 0.26
CA THR A 221 2.21 17.19 1.20
C THR A 221 1.22 17.91 2.11
N ALA A 222 0.12 18.45 1.57
CA ALA A 222 -0.87 19.14 2.37
C ALA A 222 -1.55 18.22 3.40
N MET A 223 -1.87 16.98 3.01
CA MET A 223 -2.45 16.00 3.94
C MET A 223 -1.44 15.57 5.01
N ALA A 224 -0.20 15.29 4.60
CA ALA A 224 0.87 14.90 5.51
C ALA A 224 1.17 16.01 6.52
N GLU A 225 1.21 17.28 6.10
CA GLU A 225 1.39 18.43 6.98
C GLU A 225 0.22 18.58 7.97
N ALA A 226 -1.02 18.45 7.51
CA ALA A 226 -2.20 18.51 8.38
C ALA A 226 -2.18 17.41 9.46
N ILE A 227 -1.77 16.19 9.10
CA ILE A 227 -1.64 15.05 10.03
C ILE A 227 -0.47 15.27 11.00
N HIS A 228 0.69 15.65 10.47
CA HIS A 228 1.91 15.84 11.23
C HIS A 228 1.78 16.98 12.25
N ARG A 229 1.06 18.05 11.92
CA ARG A 229 0.78 19.18 12.82
C ARG A 229 0.21 18.77 14.17
N PHE A 230 -0.53 17.65 14.21
CA PHE A 230 -1.11 17.11 15.45
C PHE A 230 -0.38 15.87 15.98
N GLY A 231 0.80 15.55 15.46
CA GLY A 231 1.61 14.42 15.91
C GLY A 231 1.19 13.07 15.33
N GLY A 232 0.35 13.07 14.28
CA GLY A 232 0.00 11.87 13.54
C GLY A 232 1.13 11.44 12.61
N VAL A 233 1.10 10.17 12.23
CA VAL A 233 2.06 9.58 11.30
C VAL A 233 1.31 9.03 10.10
N VAL A 234 1.67 9.50 8.91
CA VAL A 234 1.20 8.90 7.66
C VAL A 234 1.91 7.56 7.50
N ASN A 235 1.15 6.48 7.35
CA ASN A 235 1.69 5.14 7.15
C ASN A 235 1.83 4.79 5.68
N LYS A 236 0.80 5.08 4.88
CA LYS A 236 0.81 4.85 3.44
C LYS A 236 -0.29 5.59 2.70
N ILE A 237 -0.04 5.79 1.40
CA ILE A 237 -1.11 5.95 0.41
C ILE A 237 -1.15 4.68 -0.42
N ASP A 238 -2.32 4.08 -0.55
CA ASP A 238 -2.48 2.83 -1.23
C ASP A 238 -3.74 2.85 -2.12
N LEU A 239 -3.83 1.89 -3.02
CA LEU A 239 -4.95 1.77 -3.93
C LEU A 239 -6.23 1.36 -3.19
N TYR A 240 -7.36 1.79 -3.71
CA TYR A 240 -8.69 1.44 -3.24
C TYR A 240 -9.60 1.17 -4.44
N ASP A 241 -10.60 0.30 -4.28
CA ASP A 241 -11.50 -0.06 -5.38
C ASP A 241 -12.33 1.14 -5.88
N HIS A 242 -12.54 2.15 -5.02
CA HIS A 242 -13.26 3.40 -5.33
C HIS A 242 -12.46 4.65 -4.92
N GLY A 243 -11.21 4.74 -5.35
CA GLY A 243 -10.35 5.91 -5.16
C GLY A 243 -8.95 5.53 -4.68
N ASN A 244 -8.35 6.39 -3.87
CA ASN A 244 -7.05 6.20 -3.26
C ASN A 244 -7.20 6.34 -1.74
N LYS A 245 -6.65 5.41 -0.97
CA LYS A 245 -6.74 5.46 0.49
C LYS A 245 -5.45 6.00 1.09
N LEU A 246 -5.56 6.99 1.97
CA LEU A 246 -4.50 7.42 2.87
C LEU A 246 -4.76 6.80 4.24
N LEU A 247 -3.75 6.15 4.82
CA LEU A 247 -3.77 5.62 6.18
C LEU A 247 -2.81 6.43 7.05
N ALA A 248 -3.32 6.94 8.16
CA ALA A 248 -2.54 7.55 9.22
C ALA A 248 -2.97 7.03 10.59
N PHE A 249 -2.06 7.13 11.56
CA PHE A 249 -2.35 6.76 12.94
C PHE A 249 -1.77 7.76 13.93
N PHE A 250 -2.41 7.81 15.10
CA PHE A 250 -2.00 8.56 16.28
C PHE A 250 -1.90 7.57 17.43
N GLY A 251 -0.86 7.66 18.23
CA GLY A 251 -0.63 6.67 19.27
C GLY A 251 0.21 5.49 18.84
N ALA A 252 0.86 5.50 17.67
CA ALA A 252 1.84 4.52 17.22
C ALA A 252 2.85 5.18 16.23
N PRO A 253 4.16 4.85 16.22
CA PRO A 253 4.89 4.21 17.32
C PRO A 253 4.98 5.10 18.57
N LEU A 254 4.74 6.41 18.44
CA LEU A 254 4.74 7.38 19.53
C LEU A 254 3.31 7.64 20.01
N ALA A 255 3.11 7.76 21.32
CA ALA A 255 1.80 7.99 21.93
C ALA A 255 1.74 9.26 22.76
N HIS A 256 0.54 9.81 22.81
CA HIS A 256 0.15 10.98 23.59
C HIS A 256 -1.13 10.66 24.38
N GLU A 257 -1.38 11.40 25.46
CA GLU A 257 -2.60 11.20 26.26
C GLU A 257 -3.87 11.60 25.49
N ASP A 258 -3.73 12.45 24.46
CA ASP A 258 -4.80 13.10 23.71
C ASP A 258 -4.87 12.64 22.23
N ASP A 259 -4.37 11.45 21.89
CA ASP A 259 -4.30 10.96 20.50
C ASP A 259 -5.67 10.95 19.77
N ALA A 260 -6.76 10.67 20.48
CA ALA A 260 -8.12 10.73 19.93
C ALA A 260 -8.52 12.16 19.51
N GLU A 261 -8.19 13.16 20.34
CA GLU A 261 -8.44 14.56 20.02
C GLU A 261 -7.57 15.01 18.85
N ARG A 262 -6.28 14.63 18.85
CA ARG A 262 -5.32 14.92 17.79
C ARG A 262 -5.79 14.39 16.43
N ALA A 263 -6.29 13.16 16.38
CA ALA A 263 -6.81 12.56 15.15
C ALA A 263 -8.00 13.34 14.58
N VAL A 264 -8.94 13.77 15.43
CA VAL A 264 -10.09 14.57 15.00
C VAL A 264 -9.65 15.96 14.52
N ARG A 265 -8.73 16.62 15.23
CA ARG A 265 -8.19 17.93 14.82
C ARG A 265 -7.42 17.84 13.50
N ALA A 266 -6.66 16.78 13.30
CA ALA A 266 -5.98 16.50 12.04
C ALA A 266 -6.97 16.31 10.89
N ALA A 267 -8.05 15.54 11.10
CA ALA A 267 -9.07 15.35 10.09
C ALA A 267 -9.76 16.67 9.70
N LEU A 268 -10.06 17.53 10.66
CA LEU A 268 -10.60 18.87 10.38
C LEU A 268 -9.61 19.73 9.56
N ALA A 269 -8.33 19.72 9.94
CA ALA A 269 -7.30 20.44 9.18
C ALA A 269 -7.10 19.85 7.76
N MET A 270 -7.22 18.54 7.60
CA MET A 270 -7.22 17.88 6.29
C MET A 270 -8.41 18.32 5.45
N GLN A 271 -9.60 18.45 6.03
CA GLN A 271 -10.79 18.95 5.33
C GLN A 271 -10.60 20.39 4.85
N GLU A 272 -10.10 21.28 5.71
CA GLU A 272 -9.80 22.68 5.34
C GLU A 272 -8.76 22.77 4.21
N ALA A 273 -7.66 21.99 4.31
CA ALA A 273 -6.63 21.95 3.29
C ALA A 273 -7.15 21.36 1.97
N PHE A 274 -7.98 20.31 2.05
CA PHE A 274 -8.59 19.67 0.89
C PHE A 274 -9.55 20.61 0.17
N GLU A 275 -10.36 21.39 0.89
CA GLU A 275 -11.27 22.36 0.28
C GLU A 275 -10.49 23.38 -0.57
N GLN A 276 -9.39 23.90 -0.05
CA GLN A 276 -8.51 24.82 -0.80
C GLN A 276 -7.90 24.14 -2.04
N LEU A 277 -7.39 22.92 -1.88
CA LEU A 277 -6.81 22.15 -2.99
C LEU A 277 -7.85 21.81 -4.06
N SER A 278 -9.07 21.42 -3.68
CA SER A 278 -10.12 21.07 -4.63
C SER A 278 -10.49 22.24 -5.54
N GLN A 279 -10.27 23.49 -5.09
CA GLN A 279 -10.51 24.70 -5.86
C GLN A 279 -9.30 25.11 -6.71
N SER A 280 -8.07 24.95 -6.21
CA SER A 280 -6.87 25.45 -6.88
C SER A 280 -6.17 24.42 -7.78
N LEU A 281 -6.13 23.16 -7.36
CA LEU A 281 -5.37 22.09 -8.01
C LEU A 281 -5.80 21.82 -9.46
N PRO A 282 -7.10 21.83 -9.83
CA PRO A 282 -7.53 21.68 -11.22
C PRO A 282 -6.89 22.72 -12.16
N ALA A 283 -6.86 23.99 -11.74
CA ALA A 283 -6.26 25.07 -12.51
C ALA A 283 -4.72 24.97 -12.54
N GLU A 284 -4.09 24.65 -11.41
CA GLU A 284 -2.64 24.45 -11.31
C GLU A 284 -2.14 23.31 -12.21
N ALA A 285 -2.89 22.21 -12.27
CA ALA A 285 -2.58 21.05 -13.11
C ALA A 285 -2.93 21.26 -14.59
N GLY A 286 -3.73 22.28 -14.92
CA GLY A 286 -4.30 22.46 -16.27
C GLY A 286 -5.36 21.42 -16.62
N LEU A 287 -6.10 20.93 -15.61
CA LEU A 287 -7.18 19.96 -15.71
C LEU A 287 -8.48 20.60 -15.20
N PRO A 288 -9.13 21.52 -15.95
CA PRO A 288 -10.25 22.32 -15.46
C PRO A 288 -11.49 21.49 -15.07
N ASP A 289 -11.63 20.28 -15.63
CA ASP A 289 -12.75 19.37 -15.36
C ASP A 289 -12.44 18.36 -14.23
N LEU A 290 -11.25 18.43 -13.61
CA LEU A 290 -10.86 17.56 -12.51
C LEU A 290 -11.76 17.79 -11.29
N GLN A 291 -12.40 16.72 -10.81
CA GLN A 291 -13.22 16.75 -9.61
C GLN A 291 -12.59 15.90 -8.52
N LEU A 292 -12.33 16.53 -7.37
CA LEU A 292 -11.77 15.85 -6.21
C LEU A 292 -12.84 15.76 -5.12
N SER A 293 -12.93 14.60 -4.48
CA SER A 293 -13.71 14.45 -3.25
C SER A 293 -12.95 13.61 -2.23
N GLN A 294 -13.17 13.89 -0.94
CA GLN A 294 -12.51 13.19 0.15
C GLN A 294 -13.52 12.82 1.25
N GLN A 295 -13.46 11.57 1.70
CA GLN A 295 -14.20 11.05 2.85
C GLN A 295 -13.21 10.54 3.90
N THR A 296 -13.47 10.82 5.18
CA THR A 296 -12.55 10.47 6.27
C THR A 296 -13.26 9.63 7.32
N GLY A 297 -12.70 8.46 7.59
CA GLY A 297 -13.09 7.56 8.68
C GLY A 297 -12.09 7.66 9.83
N ILE A 298 -12.57 7.68 11.07
CA ILE A 298 -11.73 7.71 12.27
C ILE A 298 -12.28 6.73 13.29
N THR A 299 -11.39 5.93 13.87
CA THR A 299 -11.70 5.07 15.03
C THR A 299 -10.67 5.27 16.12
N TYR A 300 -11.00 4.84 17.33
CA TYR A 300 -10.08 4.84 18.46
C TYR A 300 -10.28 3.56 19.28
N GLY A 301 -9.25 2.74 19.36
CA GLY A 301 -9.32 1.49 20.11
C GLY A 301 -8.03 0.70 20.06
N TYR A 302 -8.05 -0.48 20.67
CA TYR A 302 -6.87 -1.34 20.74
C TYR A 302 -6.62 -2.00 19.39
N VAL A 303 -5.40 -1.85 18.90
CA VAL A 303 -4.90 -2.47 17.68
C VAL A 303 -3.59 -3.19 17.97
N PHE A 304 -3.29 -4.20 17.15
CA PHE A 304 -1.94 -4.73 17.06
C PHE A 304 -1.09 -3.73 16.28
N ALA A 305 0.06 -3.34 16.81
CA ALA A 305 1.03 -2.48 16.12
C ALA A 305 2.40 -3.15 16.10
N GLY A 306 3.00 -3.31 14.92
CA GLY A 306 4.27 -4.01 14.82
C GLY A 306 4.74 -4.22 13.38
N TYR A 307 5.84 -4.95 13.25
CA TYR A 307 6.36 -5.33 11.94
C TYR A 307 5.60 -6.52 11.35
N VAL A 308 5.21 -6.40 10.09
CA VAL A 308 4.60 -7.47 9.31
C VAL A 308 5.42 -7.73 8.07
N GLY A 309 5.76 -9.01 7.84
CA GLY A 309 6.53 -9.47 6.68
C GLY A 309 7.64 -10.46 7.05
N THR A 310 8.68 -10.53 6.21
CA THR A 310 9.84 -11.40 6.37
C THR A 310 11.05 -10.63 6.90
N SER A 311 12.15 -11.34 7.19
CA SER A 311 13.42 -10.73 7.62
C SER A 311 14.04 -9.78 6.59
N TRP A 312 13.73 -9.98 5.30
CA TRP A 312 14.26 -9.19 4.18
C TRP A 312 13.23 -8.20 3.61
N ARG A 313 11.96 -8.29 4.00
CA ARG A 313 10.91 -7.34 3.62
C ARG A 313 9.79 -7.29 4.65
N ARG A 314 9.73 -6.20 5.41
CA ARG A 314 8.69 -5.95 6.42
C ARG A 314 8.30 -4.47 6.48
N GLU A 315 7.12 -4.18 6.99
CA GLU A 315 6.61 -2.82 7.25
C GLU A 315 6.10 -2.71 8.68
N TYR A 316 6.29 -1.55 9.31
CA TYR A 316 5.60 -1.23 10.57
C TYR A 316 4.19 -0.76 10.24
N THR A 317 3.19 -1.43 10.79
CA THR A 317 1.78 -1.11 10.54
C THR A 317 0.90 -1.48 11.73
N VAL A 318 -0.39 -1.13 11.63
CA VAL A 318 -1.42 -1.46 12.61
C VAL A 318 -2.47 -2.39 12.02
N MET A 319 -2.99 -3.32 12.81
CA MET A 319 -4.00 -4.29 12.40
C MET A 319 -5.03 -4.49 13.52
N GLY A 320 -6.28 -4.75 13.13
CA GLY A 320 -7.37 -5.04 14.07
C GLY A 320 -8.71 -4.55 13.56
N ASP A 321 -9.76 -4.89 14.31
CA ASP A 321 -11.14 -4.56 13.92
C ASP A 321 -11.38 -3.06 13.80
N GLU A 322 -10.71 -2.25 14.63
CA GLU A 322 -10.80 -0.79 14.58
C GLU A 322 -10.15 -0.21 13.31
N VAL A 323 -9.09 -0.84 12.80
CA VAL A 323 -8.46 -0.46 11.52
C VAL A 323 -9.44 -0.73 10.39
N ASN A 324 -10.05 -1.92 10.39
CA ASN A 324 -11.03 -2.33 9.38
C ASN A 324 -12.31 -1.48 9.45
N LEU A 325 -12.75 -1.09 10.66
CA LEU A 325 -13.90 -0.23 10.85
C LEU A 325 -13.62 1.18 10.31
N SER A 326 -12.46 1.75 10.58
CA SER A 326 -12.07 3.07 10.04
C SER A 326 -12.06 3.07 8.51
N ALA A 327 -11.53 1.99 7.90
CA ALA A 327 -11.57 1.81 6.45
C ALA A 327 -13.00 1.74 5.87
N ARG A 328 -13.97 1.18 6.61
CA ARG A 328 -15.39 1.18 6.21
C ARG A 328 -16.10 2.51 6.41
N LEU A 329 -15.65 3.32 7.37
CA LEU A 329 -16.23 4.64 7.65
C LEU A 329 -15.86 5.68 6.58
N MET A 330 -14.76 5.49 5.85
CA MET A 330 -14.34 6.37 4.75
C MET A 330 -15.00 6.04 3.40
N SER A 331 -15.74 4.92 3.30
CA SER A 331 -16.30 4.41 2.04
C SER A 331 -17.50 5.21 1.53
#